data_AF-G9L3F3-F1
#
_entry.id   AF-G9L3F3-F1
#
_cell.length_a   1.000
_cell.length_b   1.000
_cell.length_c   1.000
_cell.angle_alpha   90.00
_cell.angle_beta   90.00
_cell.angle_gamma   90.00
#
_symmetry.space_group_name_H-M   'P 1'
#
loop_
_entity.id
_entity.type
_entity.pdbx_description
1 polymer ?
#
loop_
_entity_poly.entity_id
_entity_poly.type
_entity_poly.pdbx_seq_one_letter_code
_entity_poly.pdbx_strand_id
1 'polypeptide(L)'
;SLRSDDGLGPPLPPPEEDRHPGLSNLATPHRLAIETTMSEIHWLLEDEMVGALRRGGIPQSPALHRAAAHIHSSPGRSTCLRQTLPLSFVFGPERSLTQFKEEFRRLHLPGHVLLEDPDSGFFFVAVGQQPGGSQGEPPSAAWAWHSHED
;
A
#
# COMPACT_ATOMS: atom_id res chain seq x y z
N SER A 1 -26.14 -44.47 8.31
CA SER A 1 -24.85 -44.37 7.61
C SER A 1 -24.63 -42.94 7.19
N LEU A 2 -23.84 -42.15 7.92
CA LEU A 2 -22.37 -42.09 7.94
C LEU A 2 -21.79 -41.34 6.72
N ARG A 3 -21.33 -40.11 7.02
CA ARG A 3 -20.25 -39.30 6.42
C ARG A 3 -20.37 -38.92 4.93
N SER A 4 -20.67 -37.65 4.69
CA SER A 4 -20.15 -36.93 3.51
C SER A 4 -18.82 -36.31 3.96
N ASP A 5 -17.73 -36.82 3.42
CA ASP A 5 -16.36 -36.44 3.73
C ASP A 5 -16.03 -35.09 3.05
N ASP A 6 -15.46 -34.19 3.83
CA ASP A 6 -14.77 -32.99 3.36
C ASP A 6 -13.57 -33.40 2.52
N GLY A 7 -13.59 -33.04 1.24
CA GLY A 7 -12.47 -33.25 0.32
C GLY A 7 -12.17 -31.98 -0.45
N LEU A 8 -11.89 -30.87 0.24
CA LEU A 8 -11.14 -29.77 -0.36
C LEU A 8 -9.77 -30.33 -0.72
N GLY A 9 -9.63 -30.78 -1.97
CA GLY A 9 -8.37 -31.21 -2.53
C GLY A 9 -7.31 -30.12 -2.41
N PRO A 10 -6.03 -30.48 -2.55
CA PRO A 10 -4.94 -29.50 -2.52
C PRO A 10 -5.24 -28.36 -3.50
N PRO A 11 -4.95 -27.10 -3.14
CA PRO A 11 -5.18 -25.96 -4.01
C PRO A 11 -4.57 -26.24 -5.38
N LEU A 12 -5.32 -25.94 -6.43
CA LEU A 12 -4.86 -26.12 -7.81
C LEU A 12 -3.51 -25.41 -7.97
N PRO A 13 -2.49 -26.07 -8.55
CA PRO A 13 -1.21 -25.43 -8.76
C PRO A 13 -1.41 -24.21 -9.67
N PRO A 14 -0.62 -23.13 -9.48
CA PRO A 14 -0.69 -21.97 -10.34
C PRO A 14 -0.52 -22.37 -11.82
N PRO A 15 -1.07 -21.56 -12.75
CA PRO A 15 -0.99 -21.78 -14.19
C PRO A 15 0.45 -22.09 -14.62
N GLU A 16 0.61 -22.96 -15.62
CA GLU A 16 1.93 -23.49 -16.02
C GLU A 16 2.94 -22.42 -16.46
N GLU A 17 2.45 -21.23 -16.82
CA GLU A 17 3.24 -20.07 -17.23
C GLU A 17 4.16 -19.49 -16.14
N ASP A 18 3.87 -19.74 -14.86
CA ASP A 18 4.72 -19.30 -13.74
C ASP A 18 5.73 -20.36 -13.28
N ARG A 19 5.77 -21.54 -13.91
CA ARG A 19 6.70 -22.60 -13.49
C ARG A 19 8.09 -22.31 -14.02
N HIS A 20 9.02 -22.01 -13.12
CA HIS A 20 10.43 -21.91 -13.45
C HIS A 20 10.94 -23.26 -14.00
N PRO A 21 11.34 -23.34 -15.29
CA PRO A 21 11.69 -24.62 -15.92
C PRO A 21 12.83 -25.35 -15.18
N GLY A 22 13.73 -24.58 -14.56
CA GLY A 22 14.84 -25.10 -13.77
C GLY A 22 14.46 -25.75 -12.43
N LEU A 23 13.23 -25.56 -11.94
CA LEU A 23 12.75 -26.13 -10.67
C LEU A 23 11.88 -27.39 -10.86
N SER A 24 11.64 -27.79 -12.12
CA SER A 24 10.77 -28.92 -12.49
C SER A 24 11.20 -30.26 -11.89
N ASN A 25 12.50 -30.45 -11.67
CA ASN A 25 13.07 -31.67 -11.09
C ASN A 25 12.99 -31.75 -9.55
N LEU A 26 12.53 -30.69 -8.89
CA LEU A 26 12.42 -30.65 -7.42
C LEU A 26 11.11 -31.26 -6.93
N ALA A 27 11.18 -31.95 -5.79
CA ALA A 27 9.98 -32.34 -5.05
C ALA A 27 9.14 -31.11 -4.73
N THR A 28 7.81 -31.25 -4.83
CA THR A 28 6.84 -30.15 -4.69
C THR A 28 7.10 -29.21 -3.49
N PRO A 29 7.33 -29.67 -2.25
CA PRO A 29 7.56 -28.74 -1.13
C PRO A 29 8.81 -27.87 -1.31
N HIS A 30 9.89 -28.41 -1.92
CA HIS A 30 11.10 -27.64 -2.19
C HIS A 30 10.89 -26.62 -3.30
N ARG A 31 10.20 -27.02 -4.38
CA ARG A 31 9.84 -26.10 -5.46
C ARG A 31 9.02 -24.93 -4.93
N LEU A 32 7.97 -25.21 -4.15
CA LEU A 32 7.11 -24.19 -3.55
C LEU A 32 7.91 -23.27 -2.61
N ALA A 33 8.77 -23.81 -1.75
CA ALA A 33 9.60 -23.00 -0.87
C ALA A 33 10.49 -22.01 -1.66
N ILE A 34 11.07 -22.45 -2.77
CA ILE A 34 11.90 -21.61 -3.63
C ILE A 34 11.04 -20.56 -4.36
N GLU A 35 9.94 -20.98 -4.98
CA GLU A 35 9.01 -20.08 -5.69
C GLU A 35 8.47 -18.99 -4.77
N THR A 36 8.00 -19.37 -3.57
CA THR A 36 7.56 -18.40 -2.55
C THR A 36 8.70 -17.46 -2.19
N THR A 37 9.90 -17.97 -1.90
CA THR A 37 11.06 -17.12 -1.57
C THR A 37 11.42 -16.16 -2.72
N MET A 38 11.35 -16.60 -3.97
CA MET A 38 11.58 -15.75 -5.13
C MET A 38 10.52 -14.64 -5.21
N SER A 39 9.23 -14.97 -5.07
CA SER A 39 8.16 -13.98 -5.04
C SER A 39 8.34 -12.97 -3.90
N GLU A 40 8.74 -13.42 -2.71
CA GLU A 40 9.04 -12.54 -1.57
C GLU A 40 10.20 -11.59 -1.87
N ILE A 41 11.28 -12.09 -2.48
CA ILE A 41 12.43 -11.25 -2.88
C ILE A 41 11.99 -10.23 -3.93
N HIS A 42 11.26 -10.65 -4.96
CA HIS A 42 10.76 -9.74 -5.99
C HIS A 42 9.87 -8.65 -5.40
N TRP A 43 8.98 -9.01 -4.48
CA TRP A 43 8.13 -8.05 -3.79
C TRP A 43 8.96 -7.05 -2.96
N LEU A 44 9.93 -7.53 -2.17
CA LEU A 44 10.81 -6.67 -1.37
C LEU A 44 11.62 -5.69 -2.22
N LEU A 45 12.11 -6.14 -3.38
CA LEU A 45 12.85 -5.29 -4.31
C LEU A 45 11.95 -4.20 -4.89
N GLU A 46 10.72 -4.54 -5.29
CA GLU A 46 9.76 -3.55 -5.79
C GLU A 46 9.37 -2.55 -4.68
N ASP A 47 9.19 -3.02 -3.45
CA ASP A 47 8.91 -2.16 -2.28
C ASP A 47 10.03 -1.13 -2.05
N GLU A 48 11.31 -1.53 -2.12
CA GLU A 48 12.43 -0.60 -2.01
C GLU A 48 12.51 0.37 -3.20
N MET A 49 12.23 -0.09 -4.43
CA MET A 49 12.19 0.78 -5.61
C MET A 49 11.10 1.85 -5.50
N VAL A 50 9.90 1.47 -5.04
CA VAL A 50 8.79 2.40 -4.77
C VAL A 50 9.15 3.35 -3.63
N GLY A 51 9.74 2.83 -2.55
CA GLY A 51 10.23 3.63 -1.42
C GLY A 51 11.28 4.66 -1.84
N ALA A 52 12.15 4.31 -2.78
CA ALA A 52 13.18 5.20 -3.33
C ALA A 52 12.59 6.42 -4.05
N LEU A 53 11.39 6.33 -4.62
CA LEU A 53 10.73 7.44 -5.32
C LEU A 53 10.49 8.65 -4.40
N ARG A 54 10.38 8.41 -3.07
CA ARG A 54 10.22 9.46 -2.07
C ARG A 54 11.47 10.31 -1.85
N ARG A 55 12.65 9.81 -2.24
CA ARG A 55 13.95 10.47 -1.97
C ARG A 55 14.30 11.56 -2.99
N GLY A 56 13.55 11.67 -4.08
CA GLY A 56 13.83 12.58 -5.22
C GLY A 56 13.18 13.97 -5.14
N GLY A 57 12.57 14.34 -4.02
CA GLY A 57 11.77 15.57 -3.89
C GLY A 57 10.27 15.30 -3.96
N ILE A 58 9.50 16.28 -4.46
CA ILE A 58 8.05 16.13 -4.59
C ILE A 58 7.75 15.08 -5.69
N PRO A 59 7.02 14.00 -5.38
CA PRO A 59 6.72 12.96 -6.36
C PRO A 59 5.80 13.49 -7.47
N GLN A 60 6.10 13.13 -8.71
CA GLN A 60 5.25 13.40 -9.86
C GLN A 60 4.22 12.28 -10.06
N SER A 61 3.20 12.53 -10.90
CA SER A 61 2.09 11.60 -11.16
C SER A 61 2.51 10.14 -11.44
N PRO A 62 3.54 9.86 -12.27
CA PRO A 62 3.97 8.47 -12.51
C PRO A 62 4.47 7.76 -11.24
N ALA A 63 5.15 8.49 -10.36
CA ALA A 63 5.63 7.95 -9.10
C ALA A 63 4.48 7.65 -8.14
N LEU A 64 3.49 8.55 -8.08
CA LEU A 64 2.27 8.36 -7.28
C LEU A 64 1.45 7.17 -7.77
N HIS A 65 1.24 7.03 -9.07
CA HIS A 65 0.56 5.87 -9.65
C HIS A 65 1.27 4.56 -9.33
N ARG A 66 2.60 4.50 -9.48
CA ARG A 66 3.37 3.30 -9.16
C ARG A 66 3.26 2.93 -7.68
N ALA A 67 3.40 3.91 -6.79
CA ALA A 67 3.23 3.69 -5.35
C ALA A 67 1.83 3.20 -5.00
N ALA A 68 0.79 3.84 -5.53
CA ALA A 68 -0.59 3.45 -5.31
C ALA A 68 -0.88 2.03 -5.83
N ALA A 69 -0.38 1.68 -7.01
CA ALA A 69 -0.53 0.34 -7.58
C ALA A 69 0.15 -0.72 -6.70
N HIS A 70 1.40 -0.48 -6.28
CA HIS A 70 2.14 -1.40 -5.40
C HIS A 70 1.44 -1.60 -4.06
N ILE A 71 0.98 -0.51 -3.41
CA ILE A 71 0.22 -0.61 -2.16
C ILE A 71 -1.08 -1.41 -2.37
N HIS A 72 -1.77 -1.19 -3.50
CA HIS A 72 -3.01 -1.89 -3.82
C HIS A 72 -2.81 -3.39 -4.04
N SER A 73 -1.70 -3.80 -4.65
CA SER A 73 -1.37 -5.21 -4.91
C SER A 73 -0.72 -5.92 -3.71
N SER A 74 -0.50 -5.22 -2.60
CA SER A 74 0.29 -5.71 -1.46
C SER A 74 -0.50 -5.82 -0.15
N PRO A 75 -1.67 -6.50 -0.12
CA PRO A 75 -2.45 -6.63 1.11
C PRO A 75 -1.69 -7.43 2.17
N GLY A 76 -1.82 -7.01 3.44
CA GLY A 76 -1.19 -7.70 4.58
C GLY A 76 0.31 -7.47 4.72
N ARG A 77 0.91 -6.60 3.91
CA ARG A 77 2.33 -6.25 3.98
C ARG A 77 2.53 -5.09 4.96
N SER A 78 3.48 -5.22 5.87
CA SER A 78 3.72 -4.23 6.94
C SER A 78 4.10 -2.83 6.45
N THR A 79 4.71 -2.72 5.27
CA THR A 79 5.09 -1.43 4.64
C THR A 79 4.01 -0.86 3.72
N CYS A 80 2.96 -1.63 3.42
CA CYS A 80 1.87 -1.24 2.53
C CYS A 80 0.53 -1.32 3.25
N LEU A 81 0.10 -0.19 3.83
CA LEU A 81 -1.24 -0.08 4.42
C LEU A 81 -2.22 0.51 3.39
N ARG A 82 -3.35 -0.17 3.21
CA ARG A 82 -4.46 0.33 2.40
C ARG A 82 -5.76 0.25 3.19
N GLN A 83 -6.43 1.39 3.29
CA GLN A 83 -7.75 1.47 3.90
C GLN A 83 -8.71 2.21 2.96
N THR A 84 -9.89 1.61 2.74
CA THR A 84 -10.99 2.26 2.04
C THR A 84 -11.94 2.85 3.07
N LEU A 85 -12.11 4.17 3.05
CA LEU A 85 -12.99 4.88 3.98
C LEU A 85 -14.34 5.15 3.31
N PRO A 86 -15.47 4.61 3.83
CA PRO A 86 -16.78 4.96 3.32
C PRO A 86 -17.13 6.40 3.72
N LEU A 87 -17.34 7.26 2.73
CA LEU A 87 -17.80 8.63 2.97
C LEU A 87 -19.33 8.66 3.00
N SER A 88 -19.89 9.13 4.11
CA SER A 88 -21.33 9.31 4.28
C SER A 88 -21.68 10.79 4.22
N PHE A 89 -22.41 11.17 3.17
CA PHE A 89 -22.77 12.55 2.92
C PHE A 89 -24.25 12.80 3.22
N VAL A 90 -24.53 13.75 4.13
CA VAL A 90 -25.89 14.08 4.57
C VAL A 90 -26.75 14.67 3.43
N PHE A 91 -26.14 15.37 2.49
CA PHE A 91 -26.83 16.02 1.37
C PHE A 91 -26.55 15.37 0.00
N GLY A 92 -26.16 14.10 0.00
CA GLY A 92 -25.74 13.38 -1.21
C GLY A 92 -24.33 13.77 -1.68
N PRO A 93 -23.67 12.88 -2.45
CA PRO A 93 -22.30 13.09 -2.92
C PRO A 93 -22.18 14.26 -3.90
N GLU A 94 -23.22 14.58 -4.66
CA GLU A 94 -23.19 15.62 -5.70
C GLU A 94 -22.89 17.00 -5.11
N ARG A 95 -23.41 17.27 -3.91
CA ARG A 95 -23.20 18.53 -3.19
C ARG A 95 -22.04 18.45 -2.20
N SER A 96 -21.95 17.33 -1.49
CA SER A 96 -21.08 17.22 -0.33
C SER A 96 -19.63 16.84 -0.71
N LEU A 97 -19.41 16.15 -1.83
CA LEU A 97 -18.07 15.72 -2.24
C LEU A 97 -17.17 16.91 -2.58
N THR A 98 -17.70 17.90 -3.30
CA THR A 98 -16.94 19.11 -3.65
C THR A 98 -16.55 19.88 -2.39
N GLN A 99 -17.48 20.06 -1.45
CA GLN A 99 -17.20 20.72 -0.18
C GLN A 99 -16.21 19.92 0.68
N PHE A 100 -16.34 18.59 0.70
CA PHE A 100 -15.38 17.72 1.37
C PHE A 100 -13.97 17.90 0.81
N LYS A 101 -13.80 17.89 -0.53
CA LYS A 101 -12.48 18.10 -1.14
C LYS A 101 -11.91 19.47 -0.80
N GLU A 102 -12.74 20.50 -0.76
CA GLU A 102 -12.33 21.85 -0.35
C GLU A 102 -11.85 21.92 1.10
N GLU A 103 -12.56 21.30 2.04
CA GLU A 103 -12.10 21.22 3.44
C GLU A 103 -10.89 20.30 3.59
N PHE A 104 -10.83 19.20 2.83
CA PHE A 104 -9.72 18.27 2.85
C PHE A 104 -8.41 18.95 2.42
N ARG A 105 -8.44 19.80 1.39
CA ARG A 105 -7.29 20.64 0.98
C ARG A 105 -6.80 21.58 2.08
N ARG A 106 -7.69 22.01 2.98
CA ARG A 106 -7.39 22.91 4.11
C ARG A 106 -6.96 22.15 5.37
N LEU A 107 -6.88 20.82 5.33
CA LEU A 107 -6.55 20.00 6.48
C LEU A 107 -5.16 20.38 7.03
N HIS A 108 -5.13 20.81 8.30
CA HIS A 108 -3.89 21.12 8.99
C HIS A 108 -3.28 19.84 9.57
N LEU A 109 -2.06 19.53 9.16
CA LEU A 109 -1.29 18.40 9.65
C LEU A 109 -0.02 18.93 10.36
N PRO A 110 0.10 18.82 11.69
CA PRO A 110 1.28 19.33 12.40
C PRO A 110 2.59 18.77 11.84
N GLY A 111 3.53 19.66 11.48
CA GLY A 111 4.83 19.29 10.89
C GLY A 111 4.76 18.76 9.46
N HIS A 112 3.59 18.77 8.84
CA HIS A 112 3.36 18.21 7.51
C HIS A 112 2.50 19.14 6.66
N VAL A 113 2.44 18.86 5.37
CA VAL A 113 1.57 19.55 4.42
C VAL A 113 0.85 18.51 3.57
N LEU A 114 -0.43 18.72 3.33
CA LEU A 114 -1.20 17.97 2.35
C LEU A 114 -1.02 18.63 0.98
N LEU A 115 -0.60 17.85 0.00
CA LEU A 115 -0.39 18.28 -1.39
C LEU A 115 -1.31 17.49 -2.31
N GLU A 116 -1.65 18.08 -3.45
CA GLU A 116 -2.48 17.48 -4.50
C GLU A 116 -1.69 17.47 -5.80
N ASP A 117 -1.71 16.34 -6.49
CA ASP A 117 -1.23 16.23 -7.87
C ASP A 117 -2.41 16.45 -8.84
N PRO A 118 -2.48 17.60 -9.55
CA PRO A 118 -3.65 17.97 -10.33
C PRO A 118 -3.90 17.04 -11.53
N ASP A 119 -2.86 16.38 -12.03
CA ASP A 119 -2.95 15.51 -13.21
C ASP A 119 -3.49 14.11 -12.89
N SER A 120 -3.26 13.61 -11.66
CA SER A 120 -3.73 12.28 -11.23
C SER A 120 -4.90 12.31 -10.24
N GLY A 121 -5.14 13.45 -9.59
CA GLY A 121 -6.12 13.57 -8.50
C GLY A 121 -5.70 12.90 -7.20
N PHE A 122 -4.43 12.50 -7.07
CA PHE A 122 -3.89 11.99 -5.81
C PHE A 122 -3.63 13.13 -4.82
N PHE A 123 -3.88 12.83 -3.55
CA PHE A 123 -3.41 13.63 -2.42
C PHE A 123 -2.31 12.87 -1.69
N PHE A 124 -1.28 13.58 -1.25
CA PHE A 124 -0.16 12.99 -0.52
C PHE A 124 0.35 13.96 0.54
N VAL A 125 0.97 13.39 1.58
CA VAL A 125 1.51 14.15 2.71
C VAL A 125 3.02 14.24 2.58
N ALA A 126 3.55 15.46 2.72
CA ALA A 126 4.98 15.72 2.78
C ALA A 126 5.36 16.39 4.12
N VAL A 127 6.62 16.27 4.51
CA VAL A 127 7.14 17.01 5.67
C VAL A 127 7.09 18.51 5.37
N GLY A 128 6.44 19.27 6.25
CA GLY A 128 6.29 20.71 6.11
C GLY A 128 7.49 21.43 6.71
N GLN A 129 8.04 22.40 5.99
CA GLN A 129 9.11 23.25 6.55
C GLN A 129 8.47 24.33 7.42
N GLN A 130 8.60 24.21 8.74
CA GLN A 130 8.21 25.28 9.66
C GLN A 130 9.07 26.52 9.39
N PRO A 131 8.49 27.73 9.19
CA PRO A 131 9.28 28.94 9.11
C PRO A 131 9.77 29.29 10.51
N GLY A 132 10.94 28.76 10.91
CA GLY A 132 11.63 29.14 12.15
C GLY A 132 12.17 28.01 13.04
N GLY A 133 12.16 26.76 12.61
CA GLY A 133 12.70 25.64 13.40
C GLY A 133 14.11 25.26 12.96
N SER A 134 15.12 25.60 13.77
CA SER A 134 16.48 25.06 13.72
C SER A 134 16.47 23.54 13.54
N GLN A 135 17.41 22.98 12.78
CA GLN A 135 17.68 21.54 12.78
C GLN A 135 17.88 21.07 14.23
N GLY A 136 16.96 20.27 14.75
CA GLY A 136 17.01 19.75 16.11
C GLY A 136 15.83 18.83 16.37
N GLU A 137 16.11 17.52 16.33
CA GLU A 137 15.25 16.37 16.65
C GLU A 137 13.95 16.18 15.84
N PRO A 138 13.69 14.95 15.33
CA PRO A 138 12.37 14.63 14.82
C PRO A 138 11.37 14.68 15.99
N PRO A 139 10.19 15.32 15.83
CA PRO A 139 9.19 15.27 16.88
C PRO A 139 8.77 13.82 17.10
N SER A 140 8.93 13.37 18.34
CA SER A 140 8.43 12.11 18.87
C SER A 140 6.90 12.12 18.87
N ALA A 141 6.29 12.05 17.70
CA ALA A 141 4.85 11.85 17.55
C ALA A 141 4.58 10.36 17.49
N ALA A 142 4.26 9.81 18.67
CA ALA A 142 3.74 8.48 18.87
C ALA A 142 2.39 8.33 18.14
N TRP A 143 2.42 7.92 16.88
CA TRP A 143 1.24 7.36 16.22
C TRP A 143 1.27 5.85 16.45
N ALA A 144 0.76 5.43 17.60
CA ALA A 144 0.36 4.05 17.82
C ALA A 144 -0.87 3.79 16.94
N TRP A 145 -0.63 3.31 15.71
CA TRP A 145 -1.70 2.74 14.91
C TRP A 145 -2.12 1.45 15.60
N HIS A 146 -3.15 1.54 16.44
CA HIS A 146 -3.83 0.37 16.97
C HIS A 146 -4.55 -0.32 15.81
N SER A 147 -3.90 -1.33 15.24
CA SER A 147 -4.59 -2.34 14.45
C SER A 147 -5.52 -3.09 15.40
N HIS A 148 -6.81 -2.78 15.35
CA HIS A 148 -7.81 -3.63 15.96
C HIS A 148 -8.06 -4.77 14.97
N GLU A 149 -7.50 -5.95 15.27
CA GLU A 149 -7.89 -7.21 14.66
C GLU A 149 -9.25 -7.62 15.26
N ASP A 150 -10.24 -7.86 14.40
CA ASP A 150 -11.36 -8.77 14.64
C ASP A 150 -11.41 -9.76 13.46
#